data_AF-A0A2T6BZQ3-F1
#
_entry.id   AF-A0A2T6BZQ3-F1
#
_cell.length_a   1.000
_cell.length_b   1.000
_cell.length_c   1.000
_cell.angle_alpha   90.00
_cell.angle_beta   90.00
_cell.angle_gamma   90.00
#
_symmetry.space_group_name_H-M   'P 1'
#
loop_
_entity.id
_entity.type
_entity.pdbx_description
1 polymer ?
#
loop_
_entity_poly.entity_id
_entity_poly.type
_entity_poly.pdbx_seq_one_letter_code
_entity_poly.pdbx_strand_id
1 'polypeptide(L)'
;MKAFTYIKNTLLAGLAIALTVSCEREISDDAVLASFPNTPDIFTDTPVGLTDAFFESFDPAVGANPNGFGTDENEAYEGSTSIRIDVPSPSDPDGGFIGGIFRDRGAGRDLSGYDALTFWAKGTLTGNVTVGFGTDFETNLYPVSTEIQLTSGWSKYVIPIPDASKLTQERGMFLFSAGSFDPLGNDNPAIADSFSDNIGYTFWIDELRFEKLGTTSLLFPYILNGEDVAIDNFTGYMQAIDGLGATFNLANGQNVSVNAAIAYFEFASSNNSVATVDTFGNVNVIGSGVATITGSIGNQQANGSLEITSSGAFVNAPVPTQAEADVISIYSDSYVSVNGFDPGVFAGSNTENISVQTFDGNNHVRYEGIDFIGIGWDGTVNVTGETMVHVDIQLTSAAGSALVMELIDFGPDDTDNGFGDGSAGGFNVSSQLIQGQWVGIDIPLSAFTLPTGGGGSGNPNLANIGYIVFVSSNGASFLVDNIYFY
;
A
#
# COMPACT_ATOMS: atom_id res chain seq x y z
N MET A 1 13.70 -81.66 -30.92
CA MET A 1 14.34 -80.50 -30.26
C MET A 1 13.63 -79.16 -30.56
N LYS A 2 12.31 -79.15 -30.82
CA LYS A 2 11.51 -77.91 -30.97
C LYS A 2 10.43 -77.74 -29.91
N ALA A 3 9.87 -78.83 -29.34
CA ALA A 3 8.81 -78.77 -28.32
C ALA A 3 9.26 -78.18 -26.96
N PHE A 4 10.51 -78.38 -26.55
CA PHE A 4 11.03 -77.86 -25.28
C PHE A 4 11.32 -76.34 -25.30
N THR A 5 11.54 -75.75 -26.48
CA THR A 5 11.83 -74.32 -26.62
C THR A 5 10.56 -73.47 -26.48
N TYR A 6 9.41 -73.97 -26.97
CA TYR A 6 8.13 -73.27 -26.82
C TYR A 6 7.66 -73.24 -25.37
N ILE A 7 7.82 -74.33 -24.60
CA ILE A 7 7.43 -74.38 -23.18
C ILE A 7 8.22 -73.35 -22.35
N LYS A 8 9.54 -73.18 -22.59
CA LYS A 8 10.36 -72.18 -21.90
C LYS A 8 9.91 -70.74 -22.21
N ASN A 9 9.58 -70.46 -23.47
CA ASN A 9 9.15 -69.12 -23.88
C ASN A 9 7.73 -68.80 -23.41
N THR A 10 6.83 -69.79 -23.35
CA THR A 10 5.47 -69.61 -22.78
C THR A 10 5.52 -69.43 -21.26
N LEU A 11 6.43 -70.11 -20.57
CA LEU A 11 6.63 -69.92 -19.13
C LEU A 11 7.22 -68.54 -18.79
N LEU A 12 8.19 -68.06 -19.59
CA LEU A 12 8.77 -66.73 -19.43
C LEU A 12 7.76 -65.61 -19.73
N ALA A 13 6.94 -65.77 -20.76
CA ALA A 13 5.87 -64.83 -21.10
C ALA A 13 4.77 -64.83 -20.03
N GLY A 14 4.40 -66.00 -19.50
CA GLY A 14 3.45 -66.12 -18.39
C GLY A 14 3.95 -65.48 -17.09
N LEU A 15 5.25 -65.61 -16.79
CA LEU A 15 5.89 -64.97 -15.64
C LEU A 15 5.99 -63.45 -15.81
N ALA A 16 6.27 -62.96 -17.02
CA ALA A 16 6.28 -61.53 -17.33
C ALA A 16 4.89 -60.89 -17.22
N ILE A 17 3.82 -61.59 -17.62
CA ILE A 17 2.44 -61.13 -17.47
C ILE A 17 2.00 -61.21 -15.99
N ALA A 18 2.44 -62.21 -15.23
CA ALA A 18 2.16 -62.28 -13.79
C ALA A 18 2.85 -61.16 -12.98
N LEU A 19 3.99 -60.63 -13.47
CA LEU A 19 4.70 -59.51 -12.84
C LEU A 19 4.08 -58.14 -13.16
N THR A 20 3.28 -58.00 -14.22
CA THR A 20 2.56 -56.75 -14.53
C THR A 20 1.14 -56.70 -13.98
N VAL A 21 0.61 -57.82 -13.45
CA VAL A 21 -0.76 -57.93 -12.89
C VAL A 21 -0.74 -58.14 -11.36
N SER A 22 0.44 -58.10 -10.73
CA SER A 22 0.57 -58.18 -9.28
C SER A 22 0.72 -56.79 -8.65
N CYS A 23 -0.38 -56.34 -8.06
CA CYS A 23 -0.52 -55.24 -7.10
C CYS A 23 -0.45 -53.80 -7.66
N GLU A 24 -1.38 -53.43 -8.54
CA GLU A 24 -2.06 -52.16 -8.30
C GLU A 24 -3.08 -52.44 -7.18
N ARG A 25 -2.68 -52.17 -5.94
CA ARG A 25 -3.61 -52.21 -4.82
C ARG A 25 -4.48 -50.98 -4.99
N GLU A 26 -5.76 -51.16 -5.33
CA GLU A 26 -6.72 -50.07 -5.22
C GLU A 26 -6.59 -49.49 -3.80
N ILE A 27 -6.50 -48.16 -3.72
CA ILE A 27 -6.59 -47.45 -2.45
C ILE A 27 -7.94 -47.86 -1.87
N SER A 28 -7.96 -48.65 -0.79
CA SER A 28 -9.22 -49.12 -0.23
C SER A 28 -10.04 -47.92 0.25
N ASP A 29 -11.35 -48.06 0.30
CA ASP A 29 -12.26 -47.05 0.88
C ASP A 29 -11.95 -46.73 2.36
N ASP A 30 -11.05 -47.51 2.99
CA ASP A 30 -10.48 -47.30 4.34
C ASP A 30 -9.17 -46.48 4.34
N ALA A 31 -8.70 -45.99 3.19
CA ALA A 31 -7.51 -45.14 3.13
C ALA A 31 -7.82 -43.76 3.71
N VAL A 32 -7.44 -43.57 4.96
CA VAL A 32 -7.45 -42.26 5.61
C VAL A 32 -6.38 -41.40 4.96
N LEU A 33 -6.75 -40.24 4.43
CA LEU A 33 -5.79 -39.24 3.96
C LEU A 33 -4.82 -38.93 5.09
N ALA A 34 -3.51 -38.91 4.80
CA ALA A 34 -2.53 -38.47 5.78
C ALA A 34 -2.83 -37.02 6.17
N SER A 35 -3.15 -36.79 7.44
CA SER A 35 -3.32 -35.44 8.00
C SER A 35 -1.98 -34.89 8.44
N PHE A 36 -1.82 -33.57 8.41
CA PHE A 36 -0.68 -32.91 9.04
C PHE A 36 -0.70 -33.15 10.56
N PRO A 37 0.47 -33.17 11.23
CA PRO A 37 0.51 -33.30 12.69
C PRO A 37 -0.20 -32.12 13.34
N ASN A 38 -0.95 -32.37 14.41
CA ASN A 38 -1.62 -31.35 15.20
C ASN A 38 -0.87 -31.06 16.51
N THR A 39 0.46 -31.03 16.49
CA THR A 39 1.26 -30.84 17.70
C THR A 39 1.13 -29.39 18.20
N PRO A 40 0.57 -29.15 19.39
CA PRO A 40 0.37 -27.79 19.89
C PRO A 40 1.64 -27.13 20.38
N ASP A 41 2.54 -27.92 20.97
CA ASP A 41 3.70 -27.42 21.71
C ASP A 41 4.77 -26.93 20.74
N ILE A 42 5.35 -25.77 21.05
CA ILE A 42 6.42 -25.14 20.26
C ILE A 42 7.70 -25.13 21.09
N PHE A 43 7.63 -24.66 22.34
CA PHE A 43 8.72 -24.68 23.30
C PHE A 43 8.15 -24.85 24.72
N THR A 44 8.57 -25.90 25.42
CA THR A 44 8.28 -26.10 26.85
C THR A 44 9.59 -26.09 27.63
N ASP A 45 10.39 -27.15 27.52
CA ASP A 45 11.80 -27.20 27.97
C ASP A 45 12.77 -27.35 26.80
N THR A 46 12.25 -27.77 25.65
CA THR A 46 13.03 -27.93 24.43
C THR A 46 12.14 -27.58 23.26
N PRO A 47 12.72 -27.23 22.10
CA PRO A 47 11.96 -27.03 20.88
C PRO A 47 11.20 -28.31 20.49
N VAL A 48 9.88 -28.23 20.28
CA VAL A 48 9.03 -29.40 19.98
C VAL A 48 8.71 -29.42 18.49
N GLY A 49 9.17 -30.46 17.78
CA GLY A 49 8.95 -30.58 16.34
C GLY A 49 9.67 -29.50 15.53
N LEU A 50 10.65 -28.83 16.13
CA LEU A 50 11.49 -27.84 15.47
C LEU A 50 12.91 -28.41 15.31
N THR A 51 13.61 -28.06 14.24
CA THR A 51 14.99 -28.52 13.99
C THR A 51 16.02 -27.69 14.76
N ASP A 52 17.29 -28.10 14.75
CA ASP A 52 18.44 -27.51 15.47
C ASP A 52 18.66 -25.98 15.29
N ALA A 53 18.01 -25.34 14.33
CA ALA A 53 18.04 -23.90 14.10
C ALA A 53 16.62 -23.36 13.83
N PHE A 54 15.76 -23.44 14.85
CA PHE A 54 14.34 -23.11 14.72
C PHE A 54 14.05 -21.60 14.75
N PHE A 55 14.93 -20.82 15.38
CA PHE A 55 14.90 -19.37 15.28
C PHE A 55 15.47 -18.93 13.93
N GLU A 56 14.68 -18.17 13.18
CA GLU A 56 15.08 -17.51 11.96
C GLU A 56 14.93 -16.00 12.16
N SER A 57 16.07 -15.31 12.29
CA SER A 57 16.11 -13.86 12.49
C SER A 57 15.56 -13.11 11.28
N PHE A 58 15.00 -11.92 11.50
CA PHE A 58 14.87 -10.93 10.44
C PHE A 58 16.24 -10.57 9.85
N ASP A 59 16.22 -10.00 8.64
CA ASP A 59 17.43 -9.66 7.89
C ASP A 59 18.33 -8.69 8.69
N PRO A 60 19.57 -9.06 9.02
CA PRO A 60 20.50 -8.14 9.68
C PRO A 60 20.78 -6.87 8.87
N ALA A 61 20.59 -6.88 7.54
CA ALA A 61 20.74 -5.71 6.70
C ALA A 61 19.71 -4.61 6.99
N VAL A 62 18.57 -4.95 7.62
CA VAL A 62 17.58 -3.95 8.08
C VAL A 62 17.79 -3.56 9.55
N GLY A 63 18.87 -4.01 10.19
CA GLY A 63 19.26 -3.63 11.55
C GLY A 63 18.83 -4.62 12.64
N ALA A 64 18.36 -5.81 12.28
CA ALA A 64 18.02 -6.87 13.24
C ALA A 64 19.29 -7.54 13.80
N ASN A 65 19.35 -7.71 15.11
CA ASN A 65 20.41 -8.40 15.82
C ASN A 65 20.17 -9.93 15.79
N PRO A 66 21.00 -10.72 15.09
CA PRO A 66 20.80 -12.16 14.98
C PRO A 66 21.31 -12.95 16.19
N ASN A 67 22.03 -12.30 17.11
CA ASN A 67 22.79 -12.93 18.18
C ASN A 67 22.10 -12.87 19.55
N GLY A 68 21.07 -12.06 19.73
CA GLY A 68 20.38 -11.90 21.02
C GLY A 68 19.38 -13.01 21.37
N PHE A 69 19.26 -14.06 20.56
CA PHE A 69 18.39 -15.22 20.84
C PHE A 69 19.16 -16.33 21.56
N GLY A 70 18.57 -16.91 22.60
CA GLY A 70 19.10 -18.09 23.28
C GLY A 70 18.07 -18.79 24.18
N THR A 71 18.56 -19.69 25.03
CA THR A 71 17.81 -20.37 26.09
C THR A 71 18.49 -20.15 27.45
N ASP A 72 17.73 -20.17 28.54
CA ASP A 72 18.24 -19.99 29.90
C ASP A 72 17.81 -21.14 30.81
N GLU A 73 18.76 -21.77 31.49
CA GLU A 73 18.52 -22.89 32.43
C GLU A 73 18.35 -22.41 33.88
N ASN A 74 18.49 -21.11 34.16
CA ASN A 74 18.40 -20.55 35.51
C ASN A 74 17.09 -19.79 35.78
N GLU A 75 16.35 -19.46 34.73
CA GLU A 75 15.08 -18.72 34.79
C GLU A 75 14.08 -19.46 33.91
N ALA A 76 13.04 -20.02 34.50
CA ALA A 76 11.94 -20.69 33.82
C ALA A 76 10.65 -20.47 34.62
N TYR A 77 9.51 -20.42 33.94
CA TYR A 77 8.20 -20.41 34.58
C TYR A 77 7.86 -21.81 35.09
N GLU A 78 7.98 -22.80 34.22
CA GLU A 78 7.78 -24.22 34.52
C GLU A 78 8.94 -25.04 33.96
N GLY A 79 9.24 -26.19 34.57
CA GLY A 79 10.33 -27.04 34.11
C GLY A 79 11.72 -26.49 34.45
N SER A 80 12.61 -26.51 33.47
CA SER A 80 14.07 -26.38 33.64
C SER A 80 14.74 -25.37 32.71
N THR A 81 14.08 -24.95 31.62
CA THR A 81 14.65 -23.98 30.68
C THR A 81 13.57 -23.07 30.11
N SER A 82 13.92 -21.83 29.76
CA SER A 82 13.07 -20.95 28.97
C SER A 82 13.81 -20.38 27.75
N ILE A 83 13.07 -19.77 26.82
CA ILE A 83 13.66 -18.91 25.78
C ILE A 83 14.10 -17.61 26.43
N ARG A 84 15.29 -17.12 26.05
CA ARG A 84 15.83 -15.84 26.47
C ARG A 84 16.12 -14.97 25.25
N ILE A 85 15.63 -13.74 25.29
CA ILE A 85 15.87 -12.72 24.28
C ILE A 85 16.58 -11.54 24.91
N ASP A 86 17.80 -11.27 24.47
CA ASP A 86 18.58 -10.09 24.82
C ASP A 86 18.31 -9.01 23.76
N VAL A 87 17.51 -8.01 24.14
CA VAL A 87 17.15 -6.86 23.31
C VAL A 87 18.29 -5.85 23.32
N PRO A 88 18.86 -5.51 22.15
CA PRO A 88 20.03 -4.66 22.08
C PRO A 88 19.71 -3.20 22.45
N SER A 89 20.74 -2.48 22.87
CA SER A 89 20.71 -1.02 22.87
C SER A 89 20.85 -0.49 21.43
N PRO A 90 20.44 0.75 21.14
CA PRO A 90 20.59 1.36 19.81
C PRO A 90 22.02 1.40 19.26
N SER A 91 23.02 1.40 20.15
CA SER A 91 24.44 1.46 19.80
C SER A 91 25.10 0.09 19.61
N ASP A 92 24.33 -1.00 19.69
CA ASP A 92 24.84 -2.35 19.49
C ASP A 92 25.31 -2.54 18.04
N PRO A 93 26.57 -2.98 17.81
CA PRO A 93 27.11 -3.12 16.46
C PRO A 93 26.44 -4.24 15.65
N ASP A 94 25.77 -5.19 16.31
CA ASP A 94 25.13 -6.34 15.66
C ASP A 94 23.67 -6.06 15.27
N GLY A 95 23.08 -4.94 15.71
CA GLY A 95 21.73 -4.50 15.33
C GLY A 95 20.99 -3.75 16.45
N GLY A 96 20.14 -2.79 16.10
CA GLY A 96 19.43 -1.92 17.06
C GLY A 96 18.10 -2.47 17.59
N PHE A 97 17.64 -3.61 17.08
CA PHE A 97 16.48 -4.36 17.56
C PHE A 97 16.71 -5.86 17.35
N ILE A 98 15.88 -6.71 17.96
CA ILE A 98 15.90 -8.16 17.71
C ILE A 98 14.50 -8.66 17.35
N GLY A 99 14.42 -9.56 16.37
CA GLY A 99 13.17 -10.18 15.99
C GLY A 99 13.35 -11.27 14.95
N GLY A 100 12.33 -12.09 14.79
CA GLY A 100 12.32 -13.19 13.85
C GLY A 100 11.15 -14.12 14.07
N ILE A 101 11.25 -15.33 13.54
CA ILE A 101 10.21 -16.35 13.63
C ILE A 101 10.74 -17.66 14.18
N PHE A 102 9.83 -18.45 14.75
CA PHE A 102 10.01 -19.90 14.88
C PHE A 102 9.24 -20.58 13.77
N ARG A 103 9.93 -21.39 12.99
CA ARG A 103 9.34 -22.06 11.83
C ARG A 103 9.37 -23.57 11.98
N ASP A 104 8.23 -24.20 11.72
CA ASP A 104 8.16 -25.64 11.48
C ASP A 104 8.83 -25.95 10.14
N ARG A 105 9.96 -26.66 10.21
CA ARG A 105 10.74 -27.08 9.04
C ARG A 105 10.29 -28.43 8.48
N GLY A 106 9.29 -29.06 9.09
CA GLY A 106 8.56 -30.19 8.54
C GLY A 106 7.55 -29.74 7.49
N ALA A 107 6.51 -30.54 7.29
CA ALA A 107 5.46 -30.27 6.31
C ALA A 107 4.42 -29.24 6.79
N GLY A 108 4.56 -28.70 8.01
CA GLY A 108 3.57 -27.85 8.68
C GLY A 108 2.63 -28.64 9.59
N ARG A 109 1.81 -27.90 10.34
CA ARG A 109 0.88 -28.43 11.36
C ARG A 109 -0.56 -28.11 11.02
N ASP A 110 -1.45 -29.04 11.33
CA ASP A 110 -2.88 -28.75 11.37
C ASP A 110 -3.21 -28.10 12.72
N LEU A 111 -3.40 -26.79 12.70
CA LEU A 111 -3.75 -25.98 13.87
C LEU A 111 -5.25 -25.64 13.92
N SER A 112 -6.06 -26.21 13.02
CA SER A 112 -7.49 -25.90 12.92
C SER A 112 -8.33 -26.28 14.14
N GLY A 113 -7.77 -27.09 15.05
CA GLY A 113 -8.38 -27.47 16.31
C GLY A 113 -8.24 -26.46 17.45
N TYR A 114 -7.41 -25.43 17.33
CA TYR A 114 -7.05 -24.47 18.38
C TYR A 114 -7.79 -23.14 18.24
N ASP A 115 -7.71 -22.27 19.26
CA ASP A 115 -8.30 -20.92 19.22
C ASP A 115 -7.37 -19.82 19.72
N ALA A 116 -6.18 -20.17 20.25
CA ALA A 116 -5.16 -19.22 20.65
C ALA A 116 -3.75 -19.79 20.59
N LEU A 117 -2.77 -18.93 20.34
CA LEU A 117 -1.39 -19.12 20.77
C LEU A 117 -1.26 -18.59 22.20
N THR A 118 -0.62 -19.35 23.08
CA THR A 118 -0.36 -18.94 24.46
C THR A 118 1.08 -19.18 24.86
N PHE A 119 1.54 -18.38 25.83
CA PHE A 119 2.86 -18.50 26.41
C PHE A 119 2.91 -17.71 27.72
N TRP A 120 3.89 -18.01 28.55
CA TRP A 120 4.29 -17.19 29.68
C TRP A 120 5.47 -16.31 29.28
N ALA A 121 5.46 -15.05 29.71
CA ALA A 121 6.60 -14.16 29.50
C ALA A 121 6.83 -13.21 30.69
N LYS A 122 8.08 -12.77 30.82
CA LYS A 122 8.51 -11.70 31.73
C LYS A 122 9.68 -10.93 31.13
N GLY A 123 9.87 -9.68 31.52
CA GLY A 123 11.02 -8.85 31.15
C GLY A 123 11.79 -8.35 32.37
N THR A 124 13.03 -7.92 32.17
CA THR A 124 13.73 -7.09 33.17
C THR A 124 13.10 -5.69 33.30
N LEU A 125 12.33 -5.28 32.28
CA LEU A 125 11.54 -4.05 32.20
C LEU A 125 10.14 -4.35 31.64
N THR A 126 9.21 -3.39 31.77
CA THR A 126 7.85 -3.47 31.21
C THR A 126 7.78 -2.89 29.79
N GLY A 127 8.69 -3.35 28.93
CA GLY A 127 8.77 -2.94 27.52
C GLY A 127 7.67 -3.56 26.67
N ASN A 128 7.42 -2.96 25.51
CA ASN A 128 6.49 -3.49 24.52
C ASN A 128 7.22 -4.41 23.53
N VAL A 129 6.59 -5.52 23.19
CA VAL A 129 7.11 -6.52 22.25
C VAL A 129 6.00 -6.86 21.26
N THR A 130 6.30 -6.83 19.97
CA THR A 130 5.41 -7.41 18.97
C THR A 130 5.55 -8.92 19.00
N VAL A 131 4.43 -9.63 19.06
CA VAL A 131 4.37 -11.10 19.07
C VAL A 131 3.31 -11.59 18.08
N GLY A 132 3.43 -12.83 17.62
CA GLY A 132 2.52 -13.36 16.61
C GLY A 132 2.78 -14.80 16.20
N PHE A 133 2.15 -15.22 15.12
CA PHE A 133 2.36 -16.50 14.44
C PHE A 133 1.97 -16.38 12.95
N GLY A 134 2.12 -17.44 12.17
CA GLY A 134 1.72 -17.52 10.75
C GLY A 134 2.75 -17.00 9.75
N THR A 135 3.70 -16.17 10.17
CA THR A 135 4.85 -15.76 9.33
C THR A 135 5.84 -16.91 9.18
N ASP A 136 6.18 -17.28 7.93
CA ASP A 136 7.04 -18.42 7.60
C ASP A 136 8.24 -18.05 6.68
N PHE A 137 8.38 -16.77 6.32
CA PHE A 137 9.38 -16.25 5.35
C PHE A 137 9.30 -16.91 3.96
N GLU A 138 8.18 -17.54 3.64
CA GLU A 138 7.89 -18.14 2.35
C GLU A 138 6.59 -17.56 1.81
N THR A 139 5.45 -18.10 2.25
CA THR A 139 4.14 -17.70 1.75
C THR A 139 3.50 -16.61 2.59
N ASN A 140 3.76 -16.60 3.90
CA ASN A 140 3.15 -15.69 4.88
C ASN A 140 1.63 -15.54 4.67
N LEU A 141 0.92 -16.66 4.51
CA LEU A 141 -0.49 -16.64 4.13
C LEU A 141 -1.42 -16.20 5.27
N TYR A 142 -1.13 -16.63 6.50
CA TYR A 142 -1.97 -16.39 7.68
C TYR A 142 -1.29 -15.68 8.86
N PRO A 143 -0.39 -14.68 8.65
CA PRO A 143 0.24 -13.96 9.75
C PRO A 143 -0.79 -13.27 10.65
N VAL A 144 -0.52 -13.35 11.95
CA VAL A 144 -1.25 -12.64 13.00
C VAL A 144 -0.21 -12.01 13.92
N SER A 145 -0.41 -10.75 14.30
CA SER A 145 0.48 -10.08 15.25
C SER A 145 -0.25 -9.12 16.17
N THR A 146 0.31 -8.89 17.35
CA THR A 146 -0.12 -7.84 18.28
C THR A 146 1.07 -7.35 19.07
N GLU A 147 0.97 -6.15 19.61
CA GLU A 147 1.87 -5.68 20.64
C GLU A 147 1.39 -6.19 22.01
N ILE A 148 2.32 -6.65 22.83
CA ILE A 148 2.10 -6.97 24.24
C ILE A 148 3.03 -6.11 25.10
N GLN A 149 2.57 -5.74 26.29
CA GLN A 149 3.43 -5.13 27.30
C GLN A 149 3.92 -6.23 28.24
N LEU A 150 5.24 -6.35 28.39
CA LEU A 150 5.85 -7.26 29.34
C LEU A 150 5.61 -6.83 30.78
N THR A 151 5.63 -7.81 31.68
CA THR A 151 5.66 -7.59 33.13
C THR A 151 7.01 -8.03 33.71
N SER A 152 7.38 -7.51 34.88
CA SER A 152 8.60 -7.94 35.57
C SER A 152 8.51 -9.33 36.21
N GLY A 153 7.28 -9.80 36.46
CA GLY A 153 6.98 -11.19 36.81
C GLY A 153 6.43 -11.97 35.63
N TRP A 154 6.36 -13.29 35.75
CA TRP A 154 5.74 -14.17 34.75
C TRP A 154 4.24 -13.88 34.63
N SER A 155 3.81 -13.58 33.41
CA SER A 155 2.40 -13.42 33.05
C SER A 155 2.07 -14.29 31.84
N LYS A 156 0.85 -14.85 31.80
CA LYS A 156 0.37 -15.59 30.64
C LYS A 156 -0.22 -14.62 29.62
N TYR A 157 0.21 -14.76 28.37
CA TYR A 157 -0.30 -14.03 27.22
C TYR A 157 -1.11 -14.98 26.35
N VAL A 158 -2.16 -14.42 25.72
CA VAL A 158 -3.08 -15.15 24.85
C VAL A 158 -3.26 -14.34 23.58
N ILE A 159 -2.83 -14.90 22.45
CA ILE A 159 -2.97 -14.31 21.13
C ILE A 159 -4.06 -15.11 20.39
N PRO A 160 -5.28 -14.56 20.24
CA PRO A 160 -6.39 -15.27 19.60
C PRO A 160 -6.13 -15.55 18.12
N ILE A 161 -6.66 -16.66 17.63
CA ILE A 161 -6.64 -17.02 16.21
C ILE A 161 -7.91 -16.46 15.53
N PRO A 162 -7.79 -15.64 14.48
CA PRO A 162 -8.96 -15.03 13.83
C PRO A 162 -9.98 -16.02 13.29
N ASP A 163 -9.51 -17.01 12.52
CA ASP A 163 -10.28 -18.16 12.08
C ASP A 163 -9.35 -19.37 11.96
N ALA A 164 -9.37 -20.23 12.98
CA ALA A 164 -8.51 -21.40 13.01
C ALA A 164 -8.80 -22.39 11.88
N SER A 165 -10.01 -22.41 11.32
CA SER A 165 -10.35 -23.36 10.24
C SER A 165 -9.49 -23.19 8.98
N LYS A 166 -8.84 -22.04 8.82
CA LYS A 166 -7.89 -21.76 7.74
C LYS A 166 -6.52 -22.42 7.97
N LEU A 167 -6.14 -22.68 9.23
CA LEU A 167 -4.81 -23.12 9.65
C LEU A 167 -4.62 -24.64 9.55
N THR A 168 -4.71 -25.18 8.34
CA THR A 168 -4.65 -26.64 8.09
C THR A 168 -3.24 -27.17 7.84
N GLN A 169 -2.26 -26.29 7.57
CA GLN A 169 -0.89 -26.65 7.26
C GLN A 169 0.09 -25.50 7.60
N GLU A 170 0.06 -25.02 8.85
CA GLU A 170 0.85 -23.87 9.25
C GLU A 170 2.31 -24.20 9.52
N ARG A 171 3.21 -23.31 9.10
CA ARG A 171 4.65 -23.41 9.37
C ARG A 171 5.18 -22.27 10.23
N GLY A 172 4.54 -21.11 10.24
CA GLY A 172 4.90 -20.00 11.14
C GLY A 172 4.38 -20.24 12.56
N MET A 173 5.21 -20.75 13.45
CA MET A 173 4.80 -21.15 14.81
C MET A 173 4.81 -19.99 15.80
N PHE A 174 5.77 -19.08 15.66
CA PHE A 174 5.87 -17.90 16.50
C PHE A 174 6.58 -16.77 15.76
N LEU A 175 6.23 -15.53 16.08
CA LEU A 175 6.92 -14.33 15.64
C LEU A 175 7.14 -13.45 16.86
N PHE A 176 8.30 -12.81 16.95
CA PHE A 176 8.51 -11.71 17.87
C PHE A 176 9.38 -10.60 17.26
N SER A 177 9.22 -9.38 17.75
CA SER A 177 10.09 -8.24 17.48
C SER A 177 10.12 -7.29 18.66
N ALA A 178 11.33 -6.90 19.08
CA ALA A 178 11.56 -6.01 20.21
C ALA A 178 12.69 -5.03 19.88
N GLY A 179 12.39 -3.73 19.99
CA GLY A 179 13.39 -2.67 19.99
C GLY A 179 13.80 -2.28 21.41
N SER A 180 14.87 -1.49 21.52
CA SER A 180 15.30 -0.88 22.78
C SER A 180 14.18 -0.12 23.49
N PHE A 181 14.28 0.00 24.81
CA PHE A 181 13.29 0.68 25.65
C PHE A 181 13.63 2.17 25.76
N ASP A 182 12.67 3.05 25.47
CA ASP A 182 12.76 4.49 25.68
C ASP A 182 12.31 4.86 27.11
N PRO A 183 13.25 5.20 28.02
CA PRO A 183 12.89 5.58 29.38
C PRO A 183 12.36 7.02 29.50
N LEU A 184 12.55 7.88 28.50
CA LEU A 184 12.19 9.30 28.55
C LEU A 184 10.93 9.63 27.75
N GLY A 185 10.48 8.75 26.85
CA GLY A 185 9.30 8.95 26.01
C GLY A 185 9.48 10.09 25.01
N ASN A 186 10.69 10.30 24.53
CA ASN A 186 11.13 11.44 23.71
C ASN A 186 11.56 11.03 22.29
N ASP A 187 11.42 9.76 21.92
CA ASP A 187 11.75 9.26 20.60
C ASP A 187 11.00 9.99 19.48
N ASN A 188 11.76 10.41 18.45
CA ASN A 188 11.25 11.00 17.23
C ASN A 188 11.85 10.26 16.02
N PRO A 189 11.05 9.48 15.27
CA PRO A 189 11.52 8.75 14.09
C PRO A 189 12.19 9.60 13.01
N ALA A 190 11.93 10.92 12.98
CA ALA A 190 12.57 11.84 12.05
C ALA A 190 13.96 12.31 12.49
N ILE A 191 14.39 12.01 13.72
CA ILE A 191 15.64 12.47 14.32
C ILE A 191 16.43 11.25 14.81
N ALA A 192 17.41 10.80 14.04
CA ALA A 192 18.18 9.59 14.34
C ALA A 192 18.81 9.58 15.76
N ASP A 193 19.23 10.74 16.27
CA ASP A 193 19.85 10.84 17.59
C ASP A 193 18.84 10.78 18.76
N SER A 194 17.53 10.86 18.49
CA SER A 194 16.52 10.81 19.56
C SER A 194 16.51 9.49 20.31
N PHE A 195 16.93 8.40 19.66
CA PHE A 195 16.95 7.06 20.22
C PHE A 195 18.18 6.79 21.10
N SER A 196 19.15 7.71 21.17
CA SER A 196 20.48 7.45 21.74
C SER A 196 20.49 7.18 23.25
N ASP A 197 19.42 7.54 23.96
CA ASP A 197 19.20 7.31 25.39
C ASP A 197 18.38 6.03 25.67
N ASN A 198 17.92 5.32 24.63
CA ASN A 198 17.22 4.05 24.82
C ASN A 198 18.17 2.97 25.35
N ILE A 199 17.59 2.04 26.12
CA ILE A 199 18.33 0.99 26.81
C ILE A 199 17.93 -0.40 26.32
N GLY A 200 18.92 -1.29 26.23
CA GLY A 200 18.69 -2.72 26.03
C GLY A 200 18.09 -3.36 27.29
N TYR A 201 17.43 -4.51 27.11
CA TYR A 201 16.82 -5.28 28.20
C TYR A 201 16.73 -6.76 27.83
N THR A 202 16.37 -7.61 28.78
CA THR A 202 16.20 -9.05 28.53
C THR A 202 14.78 -9.43 28.83
N PHE A 203 14.20 -10.33 28.03
CA PHE A 203 12.93 -10.97 28.37
C PHE A 203 12.99 -12.48 28.12
N TRP A 204 12.11 -13.19 28.79
CA TRP A 204 12.00 -14.64 28.71
C TRP A 204 10.61 -15.04 28.26
N ILE A 205 10.54 -16.14 27.51
CA ILE A 205 9.30 -16.79 27.08
C ILE A 205 9.38 -18.26 27.48
N ASP A 206 8.29 -18.78 28.01
CA ASP A 206 8.19 -20.17 28.43
C ASP A 206 6.80 -20.74 28.09
N GLU A 207 6.69 -22.06 28.02
CA GLU A 207 5.44 -22.79 27.82
C GLU A 207 4.64 -22.31 26.59
N LEU A 208 5.35 -22.07 25.48
CA LEU A 208 4.84 -21.58 24.20
C LEU A 208 4.14 -22.69 23.41
N ARG A 209 2.85 -22.54 23.17
CA ARG A 209 2.00 -23.56 22.54
C ARG A 209 0.70 -22.99 21.96
N PHE A 210 0.06 -23.74 21.06
CA PHE A 210 -1.33 -23.50 20.67
C PHE A 210 -2.29 -24.21 21.63
N GLU A 211 -3.35 -23.52 22.05
CA GLU A 211 -4.37 -24.06 22.95
C GLU A 211 -5.78 -23.89 22.38
N LYS A 212 -6.68 -24.78 22.81
CA LYS A 212 -8.12 -24.64 22.64
C LYS A 212 -8.70 -24.22 23.97
N LEU A 213 -8.71 -22.93 24.23
CA LEU A 213 -9.18 -22.35 25.49
C LEU A 213 -10.71 -22.42 25.60
N GLY A 214 -11.43 -22.30 24.48
CA GLY A 214 -12.89 -22.23 24.43
C GLY A 214 -13.47 -20.95 25.01
N THR A 215 -12.63 -19.99 25.36
CA THR A 215 -12.97 -18.75 26.07
C THR A 215 -12.52 -17.49 25.34
N THR A 216 -11.97 -17.61 24.12
CA THR A 216 -11.70 -16.48 23.24
C THR A 216 -12.95 -16.20 22.42
N SER A 217 -13.44 -14.96 22.44
CA SER A 217 -14.67 -14.58 21.74
C SER A 217 -14.37 -13.43 20.77
N LEU A 218 -14.54 -13.67 19.47
CA LEU A 218 -14.47 -12.63 18.44
C LEU A 218 -15.59 -11.61 18.68
N LEU A 219 -15.22 -10.38 19.03
CA LEU A 219 -16.16 -9.28 19.19
C LEU A 219 -16.52 -8.69 17.83
N PHE A 220 -15.51 -8.26 17.07
CA PHE A 220 -15.65 -7.75 15.71
C PHE A 220 -14.30 -7.81 14.99
N PRO A 221 -14.28 -8.18 13.69
CA PRO A 221 -13.19 -7.84 12.80
C PRO A 221 -13.22 -6.34 12.45
N TYR A 222 -12.16 -5.83 11.84
CA TYR A 222 -12.11 -4.48 11.28
C TYR A 222 -11.27 -4.45 10.00
N ILE A 223 -11.65 -3.56 9.09
CA ILE A 223 -10.91 -3.19 7.88
C ILE A 223 -10.68 -1.68 7.90
N LEU A 224 -9.67 -1.17 7.19
CA LEU A 224 -9.35 0.26 7.13
C LEU A 224 -9.19 0.88 8.54
N ASN A 225 -8.60 0.12 9.46
CA ASN A 225 -8.46 0.47 10.89
C ASN A 225 -9.80 0.68 11.63
N GLY A 226 -10.90 0.17 11.09
CA GLY A 226 -12.24 0.28 11.65
C GLY A 226 -13.02 1.53 11.19
N GLU A 227 -12.47 2.29 10.23
CA GLU A 227 -13.06 3.54 9.76
C GLU A 227 -13.90 3.36 8.49
N ASP A 228 -14.95 4.17 8.37
CA ASP A 228 -15.70 4.32 7.12
C ASP A 228 -15.02 5.37 6.24
N VAL A 229 -14.49 4.93 5.10
CA VAL A 229 -13.74 5.76 4.14
C VAL A 229 -14.60 5.97 2.91
N ALA A 230 -14.77 7.23 2.49
CA ALA A 230 -15.44 7.58 1.24
C ALA A 230 -14.44 8.19 0.24
N ILE A 231 -14.45 7.68 -0.99
CA ILE A 231 -13.61 8.18 -2.08
C ILE A 231 -14.43 8.46 -3.35
N ASP A 232 -14.05 9.53 -4.05
CA ASP A 232 -14.56 9.89 -5.37
C ASP A 232 -13.50 9.55 -6.41
N ASN A 233 -13.80 8.63 -7.34
CA ASN A 233 -12.82 8.15 -8.32
C ASN A 233 -13.45 7.75 -9.67
N PHE A 234 -12.60 7.56 -10.67
CA PHE A 234 -13.05 7.17 -12.02
C PHE A 234 -12.93 5.66 -12.25
N THR A 235 -13.64 5.18 -13.26
CA THR A 235 -13.47 3.81 -13.78
C THR A 235 -12.00 3.59 -14.16
N GLY A 236 -11.44 2.44 -13.78
CA GLY A 236 -10.02 2.11 -13.93
C GLY A 236 -9.18 2.37 -12.66
N TYR A 237 -9.72 3.10 -11.67
CA TYR A 237 -9.05 3.27 -10.38
C TYR A 237 -8.99 1.95 -9.58
N MET A 238 -7.88 1.75 -8.87
CA MET A 238 -7.65 0.60 -8.00
C MET A 238 -7.30 1.06 -6.58
N GLN A 239 -7.90 0.42 -5.58
CA GLN A 239 -7.64 0.67 -4.16
C GLN A 239 -7.42 -0.66 -3.43
N ALA A 240 -6.36 -0.78 -2.63
CA ALA A 240 -6.19 -1.91 -1.72
C ALA A 240 -6.92 -1.64 -0.39
N ILE A 241 -7.61 -2.64 0.15
CA ILE A 241 -8.10 -2.60 1.53
C ILE A 241 -6.97 -3.02 2.47
N ASP A 242 -6.64 -2.16 3.42
CA ASP A 242 -5.61 -2.38 4.45
C ASP A 242 -6.18 -2.22 5.87
N GLY A 243 -5.31 -2.05 6.87
CA GLY A 243 -5.73 -1.82 8.26
C GLY A 243 -6.58 -2.96 8.81
N LEU A 244 -6.20 -4.20 8.50
CA LEU A 244 -6.97 -5.41 8.79
C LEU A 244 -6.66 -5.98 10.16
N GLY A 245 -7.70 -6.35 10.91
CA GLY A 245 -7.52 -7.04 12.17
C GLY A 245 -8.83 -7.47 12.84
N ALA A 246 -8.73 -7.93 14.07
CA ALA A 246 -9.88 -8.35 14.84
C ALA A 246 -9.67 -8.17 16.34
N THR A 247 -10.75 -7.83 17.04
CA THR A 247 -10.76 -7.69 18.50
C THR A 247 -11.50 -8.85 19.14
N PHE A 248 -10.89 -9.43 20.17
CA PHE A 248 -11.40 -10.55 20.94
C PHE A 248 -11.55 -10.18 22.40
N ASN A 249 -12.55 -10.74 23.06
CA ASN A 249 -12.62 -10.77 24.52
C ASN A 249 -12.01 -12.07 25.04
N LEU A 250 -11.19 -11.96 26.09
CA LEU A 250 -10.58 -13.08 26.80
C LEU A 250 -11.36 -13.43 28.07
N ALA A 251 -11.10 -14.62 28.64
CA ALA A 251 -11.75 -15.09 29.88
C ALA A 251 -11.59 -14.15 31.08
N ASN A 252 -10.50 -13.38 31.13
CA ASN A 252 -10.23 -12.40 32.19
C ASN A 252 -10.96 -11.06 31.96
N GLY A 253 -11.76 -10.93 30.91
CA GLY A 253 -12.48 -9.72 30.52
C GLY A 253 -11.65 -8.72 29.72
N GLN A 254 -10.37 -8.98 29.47
CA GLN A 254 -9.52 -8.14 28.64
C GLN A 254 -9.90 -8.25 27.17
N ASN A 255 -9.90 -7.13 26.46
CA ASN A 255 -9.98 -7.12 25.01
C ASN A 255 -8.57 -7.12 24.41
N VAL A 256 -8.34 -8.01 23.45
CA VAL A 256 -7.09 -8.10 22.69
C VAL A 256 -7.41 -7.90 21.22
N SER A 257 -6.75 -6.91 20.61
CA SER A 257 -6.81 -6.69 19.17
C SER A 257 -5.57 -7.30 18.52
N VAL A 258 -5.75 -7.95 17.37
CA VAL A 258 -4.66 -8.49 16.57
C VAL A 258 -4.75 -7.92 15.16
N ASN A 259 -3.60 -7.63 14.56
CA ASN A 259 -3.48 -7.50 13.11
C ASN A 259 -3.62 -8.88 12.50
N ALA A 260 -4.42 -9.00 11.44
CA ALA A 260 -4.71 -10.27 10.80
C ALA A 260 -4.46 -10.19 9.30
N ALA A 261 -3.89 -11.25 8.75
CA ALA A 261 -3.69 -11.39 7.31
C ALA A 261 -5.00 -11.27 6.54
N ILE A 262 -4.89 -10.79 5.29
CA ILE A 262 -6.02 -10.65 4.39
C ILE A 262 -6.73 -11.97 4.08
N ALA A 263 -6.02 -13.10 4.15
CA ALA A 263 -6.56 -14.43 3.89
C ALA A 263 -7.59 -14.92 4.93
N TYR A 264 -7.75 -14.20 6.05
CA TYR A 264 -8.83 -14.43 7.01
C TYR A 264 -10.14 -13.73 6.61
N PHE A 265 -10.09 -12.78 5.68
CA PHE A 265 -11.23 -11.94 5.32
C PHE A 265 -11.93 -12.41 4.06
N GLU A 266 -13.25 -12.34 4.08
CA GLU A 266 -14.11 -12.41 2.90
C GLU A 266 -14.66 -11.01 2.62
N PHE A 267 -14.41 -10.49 1.41
CA PHE A 267 -14.85 -9.17 0.99
C PHE A 267 -16.09 -9.23 0.09
N ALA A 268 -16.92 -8.20 0.17
CA ALA A 268 -18.10 -8.05 -0.65
C ALA A 268 -18.26 -6.60 -1.12
N SER A 269 -18.81 -6.42 -2.32
CA SER A 269 -19.25 -5.13 -2.84
C SER A 269 -20.77 -5.10 -2.85
N SER A 270 -21.34 -3.98 -2.43
CA SER A 270 -22.79 -3.73 -2.54
C SER A 270 -23.26 -3.58 -4.00
N ASN A 271 -22.34 -3.28 -4.93
CA ASN A 271 -22.65 -3.11 -6.35
C ASN A 271 -21.46 -3.50 -7.25
N ASN A 272 -21.45 -4.78 -7.66
CA ASN A 272 -20.42 -5.34 -8.55
C ASN A 272 -20.41 -4.74 -9.97
N SER A 273 -21.38 -3.90 -10.36
CA SER A 273 -21.31 -3.16 -11.64
C SER A 273 -20.57 -1.83 -11.53
N VAL A 274 -20.30 -1.36 -10.30
CA VAL A 274 -19.55 -0.12 -10.02
C VAL A 274 -18.14 -0.46 -9.56
N ALA A 275 -18.01 -1.33 -8.55
CA ALA A 275 -16.72 -1.77 -8.04
C ALA A 275 -16.75 -3.26 -7.67
N THR A 276 -15.67 -3.96 -7.99
CA THR A 276 -15.44 -5.36 -7.60
C THR A 276 -14.26 -5.43 -6.66
N VAL A 277 -14.26 -6.38 -5.73
CA VAL A 277 -13.15 -6.64 -4.81
C VAL A 277 -12.68 -8.09 -4.98
N ASP A 278 -11.37 -8.30 -5.08
CA ASP A 278 -10.78 -9.64 -5.18
C ASP A 278 -10.43 -10.23 -3.80
N THR A 279 -9.91 -11.46 -3.80
CA THR A 279 -9.52 -12.18 -2.58
C THR A 279 -8.28 -11.59 -1.89
N PHE A 280 -7.56 -10.69 -2.56
CA PHE A 280 -6.43 -9.94 -2.02
C PHE A 280 -6.84 -8.53 -1.59
N GLY A 281 -8.15 -8.26 -1.49
CA GLY A 281 -8.71 -6.96 -1.11
C GLY A 281 -8.40 -5.83 -2.08
N ASN A 282 -8.05 -6.13 -3.33
CA ASN A 282 -7.92 -5.11 -4.36
C ASN A 282 -9.31 -4.79 -4.91
N VAL A 283 -9.70 -3.53 -4.77
CA VAL A 283 -10.95 -2.98 -5.26
C VAL A 283 -10.71 -2.31 -6.60
N ASN A 284 -11.38 -2.79 -7.63
CA ASN A 284 -11.35 -2.25 -8.99
C ASN A 284 -12.65 -1.51 -9.28
N VAL A 285 -12.55 -0.23 -9.63
CA VAL A 285 -13.70 0.59 -10.07
C VAL A 285 -13.94 0.33 -11.56
N ILE A 286 -15.08 -0.24 -11.91
CA ILE A 286 -15.38 -0.72 -13.27
C ILE A 286 -16.59 -0.04 -13.91
N GLY A 287 -17.30 0.83 -13.19
CA GLY A 287 -18.44 1.56 -13.74
C GLY A 287 -18.87 2.76 -12.89
N SER A 288 -19.78 3.55 -13.43
CA SER A 288 -20.35 4.71 -12.74
C SER A 288 -21.41 4.32 -11.72
N GLY A 289 -21.45 4.99 -10.58
CA GLY A 289 -22.43 4.80 -9.51
C GLY A 289 -21.76 4.81 -8.14
N VAL A 290 -22.43 4.21 -7.16
CA VAL A 290 -21.88 4.06 -5.80
C VAL A 290 -21.79 2.57 -5.47
N ALA A 291 -20.68 2.17 -4.86
CA ALA A 291 -20.48 0.85 -4.26
C ALA A 291 -19.86 1.00 -2.87
N THR A 292 -20.23 0.11 -1.95
CA THR A 292 -19.64 0.01 -0.62
C THR A 292 -18.97 -1.34 -0.50
N ILE A 293 -17.69 -1.36 -0.18
CA ILE A 293 -16.92 -2.56 0.09
C ILE A 293 -16.90 -2.82 1.59
N THR A 294 -17.23 -4.05 1.97
CA THR A 294 -17.22 -4.53 3.35
C THR A 294 -16.39 -5.80 3.47
N GLY A 295 -15.81 -6.05 4.65
CA GLY A 295 -15.11 -7.29 4.98
C GLY A 295 -15.82 -8.08 6.07
N SER A 296 -15.47 -9.36 6.21
CA SER A 296 -15.95 -10.22 7.29
C SER A 296 -14.95 -11.32 7.62
N ILE A 297 -14.95 -11.79 8.88
CA ILE A 297 -14.28 -13.03 9.28
C ILE A 297 -15.37 -14.01 9.72
N GLY A 298 -15.47 -15.14 9.04
CA GLY A 298 -16.60 -16.06 9.20
C GLY A 298 -17.93 -15.35 8.95
N ASN A 299 -18.82 -15.36 9.94
CA ASN A 299 -20.13 -14.68 9.84
C ASN A 299 -20.16 -13.30 10.49
N GLN A 300 -19.03 -12.80 11.01
CA GLN A 300 -18.96 -11.49 11.66
C GLN A 300 -18.48 -10.44 10.67
N GLN A 301 -19.34 -9.46 10.40
CA GLN A 301 -19.00 -8.31 9.57
C GLN A 301 -17.96 -7.44 10.29
N ALA A 302 -16.99 -6.96 9.52
CA ALA A 302 -15.95 -6.06 10.02
C ALA A 302 -16.49 -4.65 10.25
N ASN A 303 -15.96 -3.96 11.26
CA ASN A 303 -16.08 -2.51 11.36
C ASN A 303 -15.25 -1.84 10.27
N GLY A 304 -15.73 -0.68 9.81
CA GLY A 304 -15.16 0.06 8.69
C GLY A 304 -15.68 -0.43 7.33
N SER A 305 -15.65 0.47 6.36
CA SER A 305 -16.11 0.22 4.99
C SER A 305 -15.46 1.19 4.01
N LEU A 306 -15.37 0.80 2.73
CA LEU A 306 -14.96 1.70 1.65
C LEU A 306 -16.15 2.04 0.76
N GLU A 307 -16.66 3.26 0.85
CA GLU A 307 -17.61 3.80 -0.12
C GLU A 307 -16.85 4.42 -1.30
N ILE A 308 -17.19 3.96 -2.51
CA ILE A 308 -16.67 4.49 -3.76
C ILE A 308 -17.82 5.11 -4.51
N THR A 309 -17.70 6.41 -4.79
CA THR A 309 -18.52 7.10 -5.77
C THR A 309 -17.72 7.24 -7.05
N SER A 310 -18.28 6.76 -8.16
CA SER A 310 -17.68 6.93 -9.48
C SER A 310 -18.61 7.64 -10.44
N SER A 311 -18.08 8.69 -11.08
CA SER A 311 -18.75 9.41 -12.18
C SER A 311 -18.63 8.70 -13.53
N GLY A 312 -17.93 7.55 -13.60
CA GLY A 312 -17.68 6.78 -14.81
C GLY A 312 -16.24 6.88 -15.27
N ALA A 313 -15.98 6.66 -16.57
CA ALA A 313 -14.65 6.83 -17.14
C ALA A 313 -14.25 8.31 -17.09
N PHE A 314 -13.00 8.59 -16.68
CA PHE A 314 -12.43 9.90 -16.93
C PHE A 314 -12.28 10.07 -18.43
N VAL A 315 -12.69 11.23 -18.93
CA VAL A 315 -12.54 11.58 -20.34
C VAL A 315 -11.34 12.50 -20.41
N ASN A 316 -10.28 12.10 -21.09
CA ASN A 316 -9.11 12.94 -21.35
C ASN A 316 -9.47 14.13 -22.24
N ALA A 317 -8.60 15.13 -22.29
CA ALA A 317 -8.77 16.25 -23.21
C ALA A 317 -8.85 15.75 -24.67
N PRO A 318 -9.58 16.45 -25.56
CA PRO A 318 -9.60 16.12 -26.97
C PRO A 318 -8.20 16.05 -27.57
N VAL A 319 -7.94 15.04 -28.41
CA VAL A 319 -6.66 14.95 -29.12
C VAL A 319 -6.55 16.12 -30.11
N PRO A 320 -5.49 16.95 -30.03
CA PRO A 320 -5.26 18.03 -30.98
C PRO A 320 -5.23 17.55 -32.44
N THR A 321 -5.70 18.39 -33.36
CA THR A 321 -5.83 18.03 -34.79
C THR A 321 -4.98 18.88 -35.73
N GLN A 322 -4.28 19.89 -35.20
CA GLN A 322 -3.35 20.70 -36.00
C GLN A 322 -2.15 19.86 -36.44
N ALA A 323 -1.55 20.22 -37.58
CA ALA A 323 -0.34 19.55 -38.02
C ALA A 323 0.84 19.98 -37.15
N GLU A 324 1.68 19.05 -36.70
CA GLU A 324 2.89 19.34 -35.89
C GLU A 324 3.74 20.48 -36.47
N ALA A 325 3.83 20.59 -37.80
CA ALA A 325 4.63 21.61 -38.48
C ALA A 325 4.10 23.05 -38.32
N ASP A 326 2.82 23.18 -37.94
CA ASP A 326 2.11 24.45 -37.76
C ASP A 326 1.89 24.74 -36.26
N VAL A 327 2.60 24.04 -35.36
CA VAL A 327 2.36 24.12 -33.91
C VAL A 327 3.65 24.41 -33.14
N ILE A 328 3.57 25.35 -32.20
CA ILE A 328 4.56 25.53 -31.13
C ILE A 328 3.94 25.04 -29.82
N SER A 329 4.29 23.82 -29.40
CA SER A 329 3.70 23.17 -28.23
C SER A 329 4.40 23.58 -26.93
N ILE A 330 3.62 24.05 -25.95
CA ILE A 330 4.08 24.29 -24.58
C ILE A 330 3.87 23.03 -23.72
N TYR A 331 2.69 22.41 -23.82
CA TYR A 331 2.35 21.20 -23.09
C TYR A 331 1.33 20.37 -23.87
N SER A 332 1.71 19.19 -24.36
CA SER A 332 0.80 18.22 -24.97
C SER A 332 1.52 16.89 -25.16
N ASP A 333 0.85 15.76 -24.90
CA ASP A 333 1.39 14.45 -25.29
C ASP A 333 1.32 14.18 -26.81
N SER A 334 0.60 15.01 -27.57
CA SER A 334 0.40 14.81 -29.02
C SER A 334 1.48 15.48 -29.88
N TYR A 335 2.25 16.39 -29.33
CA TYR A 335 3.26 17.18 -30.04
C TYR A 335 4.61 17.18 -29.32
N VAL A 336 5.67 17.64 -29.98
CA VAL A 336 6.95 17.86 -29.32
C VAL A 336 6.90 19.20 -28.56
N SER A 337 6.77 19.14 -27.24
CA SER A 337 6.73 20.33 -26.39
C SER A 337 8.10 20.96 -26.11
N VAL A 338 8.09 22.20 -25.64
CA VAL A 338 9.26 22.94 -25.11
C VAL A 338 10.03 22.15 -24.05
N ASN A 339 11.33 22.43 -23.93
CA ASN A 339 12.17 21.83 -22.88
C ASN A 339 11.94 22.54 -21.53
N GLY A 340 12.10 21.80 -20.44
CA GLY A 340 12.07 22.37 -19.09
C GLY A 340 10.68 22.83 -18.64
N PHE A 341 9.61 22.26 -19.20
CA PHE A 341 8.24 22.58 -18.78
C PHE A 341 8.07 22.50 -17.27
N ASP A 342 7.62 23.60 -16.67
CA ASP A 342 7.30 23.74 -15.26
C ASP A 342 5.86 24.25 -15.13
N PRO A 343 4.92 23.43 -14.62
CA PRO A 343 3.52 23.82 -14.48
C PRO A 343 3.28 24.88 -13.40
N GLY A 344 4.30 25.26 -12.62
CA GLY A 344 4.16 26.15 -11.48
C GLY A 344 5.44 26.89 -11.09
N VAL A 345 6.15 27.47 -12.07
CA VAL A 345 7.41 28.21 -11.86
C VAL A 345 7.28 29.34 -10.81
N PHE A 346 6.08 29.89 -10.65
CA PHE A 346 5.68 30.67 -9.48
C PHE A 346 4.17 30.52 -9.23
N ALA A 347 3.75 30.65 -7.98
CA ALA A 347 2.35 30.54 -7.57
C ALA A 347 1.97 31.59 -6.50
N GLY A 348 0.70 31.96 -6.47
CA GLY A 348 0.13 32.75 -5.37
C GLY A 348 0.06 31.95 -4.07
N SER A 349 0.12 32.64 -2.94
CA SER A 349 0.25 32.01 -1.62
C SER A 349 -0.96 31.18 -1.19
N ASN A 350 -2.13 31.37 -1.79
CA ASN A 350 -3.32 30.57 -1.48
C ASN A 350 -3.54 29.40 -2.47
N THR A 351 -2.63 29.19 -3.44
CA THR A 351 -2.69 28.02 -4.32
C THR A 351 -2.55 26.75 -3.49
N GLU A 352 -3.57 25.90 -3.51
CA GLU A 352 -3.65 24.73 -2.62
C GLU A 352 -2.78 23.58 -3.11
N ASN A 353 -2.81 23.28 -4.41
CA ASN A 353 -2.06 22.18 -5.00
C ASN A 353 -1.79 22.39 -6.50
N ILE A 354 -0.66 21.86 -6.94
CA ILE A 354 -0.30 21.69 -8.35
C ILE A 354 0.22 20.26 -8.52
N SER A 355 -0.36 19.52 -9.44
CA SER A 355 0.11 18.15 -9.74
C SER A 355 -0.09 17.80 -11.21
N VAL A 356 0.82 16.99 -11.76
CA VAL A 356 0.61 16.34 -13.06
C VAL A 356 0.00 14.97 -12.78
N GLN A 357 -1.11 14.67 -13.45
CA GLN A 357 -1.82 13.41 -13.33
C GLN A 357 -1.82 12.69 -14.68
N THR A 358 -1.80 11.37 -14.65
CA THR A 358 -1.85 10.55 -15.85
C THR A 358 -3.10 9.68 -15.81
N PHE A 359 -3.90 9.71 -16.87
CA PHE A 359 -5.03 8.81 -17.05
C PHE A 359 -4.99 8.17 -18.45
N ASP A 360 -4.98 6.83 -18.48
CA ASP A 360 -4.87 6.05 -19.72
C ASP A 360 -3.70 6.48 -20.63
N GLY A 361 -2.57 6.86 -20.01
CA GLY A 361 -1.35 7.28 -20.71
C GLY A 361 -1.35 8.72 -21.23
N ASN A 362 -2.40 9.51 -21.00
CA ASN A 362 -2.44 10.95 -21.27
C ASN A 362 -2.25 11.73 -19.96
N ASN A 363 -1.45 12.77 -20.02
CA ASN A 363 -1.06 13.61 -18.90
C ASN A 363 -1.80 14.94 -18.96
N HIS A 364 -2.36 15.35 -17.82
CA HIS A 364 -2.90 16.68 -17.63
C HIS A 364 -2.36 17.31 -16.35
N VAL A 365 -2.30 18.64 -16.32
CA VAL A 365 -1.96 19.39 -15.12
C VAL A 365 -3.24 19.68 -14.34
N ARG A 366 -3.20 19.47 -13.03
CA ARG A 366 -4.27 19.80 -12.09
C ARG A 366 -3.86 20.97 -11.20
N TYR A 367 -4.72 21.96 -11.13
CA TYR A 367 -4.60 23.13 -10.27
C TYR A 367 -5.77 23.19 -9.28
N GLU A 368 -5.47 23.41 -7.99
CA GLU A 368 -6.47 23.56 -6.93
C GLU A 368 -6.41 24.94 -6.28
N GLY A 369 -7.55 25.62 -6.24
CA GLY A 369 -7.75 26.83 -5.43
C GLY A 369 -6.79 27.97 -5.78
N ILE A 370 -6.48 28.21 -7.06
CA ILE A 370 -5.43 29.17 -7.41
C ILE A 370 -5.82 30.63 -7.09
N ASP A 371 -4.83 31.44 -6.68
CA ASP A 371 -4.90 32.90 -6.85
C ASP A 371 -4.37 33.27 -8.25
N PHE A 372 -3.13 32.85 -8.51
CA PHE A 372 -2.47 32.92 -9.79
C PHE A 372 -1.39 31.84 -9.87
N ILE A 373 -1.11 31.37 -11.07
CA ILE A 373 -0.07 30.38 -11.33
C ILE A 373 0.63 30.67 -12.65
N GLY A 374 1.96 30.72 -12.62
CA GLY A 374 2.82 30.84 -13.79
C GLY A 374 3.27 29.47 -14.29
N ILE A 375 3.12 29.26 -15.58
CA ILE A 375 3.67 28.13 -16.34
C ILE A 375 4.89 28.62 -17.09
N GLY A 376 6.00 27.91 -16.97
CA GLY A 376 7.26 28.26 -17.60
C GLY A 376 7.98 27.10 -18.27
N TRP A 377 9.08 27.44 -18.93
CA TRP A 377 9.94 26.53 -19.68
C TRP A 377 11.33 27.17 -19.86
N ASP A 378 12.25 26.44 -20.49
CA ASP A 378 13.59 26.96 -20.77
C ASP A 378 13.55 28.03 -21.87
N GLY A 379 13.88 29.28 -21.52
CA GLY A 379 14.00 30.40 -22.46
C GLY A 379 12.66 31.01 -22.88
N THR A 380 12.55 31.43 -24.14
CA THR A 380 11.35 32.05 -24.71
C THR A 380 10.96 31.38 -26.02
N VAL A 381 9.70 31.56 -26.43
CA VAL A 381 9.20 31.13 -27.75
C VAL A 381 8.77 32.33 -28.59
N ASN A 382 9.12 32.29 -29.88
CA ASN A 382 8.69 33.26 -30.86
C ASN A 382 7.45 32.75 -31.58
N VAL A 383 6.31 33.36 -31.30
CA VAL A 383 5.00 32.99 -31.86
C VAL A 383 4.47 34.06 -32.83
N THR A 384 5.35 34.91 -33.37
CA THR A 384 4.96 35.97 -34.33
C THR A 384 4.41 35.44 -35.66
N GLY A 385 4.67 34.16 -35.98
CA GLY A 385 4.10 33.46 -37.13
C GLY A 385 2.69 32.92 -36.90
N GLU A 386 2.29 32.80 -35.63
CA GLU A 386 1.04 32.17 -35.22
C GLU A 386 -0.07 33.20 -35.05
N THR A 387 -1.31 32.73 -35.02
CA THR A 387 -2.50 33.59 -34.90
C THR A 387 -3.34 33.30 -33.66
N MET A 388 -3.24 32.08 -33.14
CA MET A 388 -4.03 31.57 -32.03
C MET A 388 -3.13 30.94 -30.97
N VAL A 389 -3.63 30.92 -29.74
CA VAL A 389 -3.21 29.96 -28.72
C VAL A 389 -4.39 29.05 -28.41
N HIS A 390 -4.13 27.75 -28.37
CA HIS A 390 -5.07 26.73 -27.94
C HIS A 390 -4.76 26.32 -26.50
N VAL A 391 -5.82 26.02 -25.73
CA VAL A 391 -5.73 25.34 -24.45
C VAL A 391 -6.99 24.53 -24.20
N ASP A 392 -6.84 23.29 -23.75
CA ASP A 392 -7.95 22.50 -23.21
C ASP A 392 -8.05 22.75 -21.70
N ILE A 393 -9.24 23.17 -21.24
CA ILE A 393 -9.50 23.42 -19.81
C ILE A 393 -10.74 22.64 -19.37
N GLN A 394 -10.64 21.88 -18.28
CA GLN A 394 -11.79 21.32 -17.57
C GLN A 394 -11.93 21.98 -16.20
N LEU A 395 -13.00 22.73 -15.99
CA LEU A 395 -13.26 23.36 -14.69
C LEU A 395 -13.74 22.31 -13.67
N THR A 396 -13.07 22.20 -12.53
CA THR A 396 -13.43 21.25 -11.46
C THR A 396 -14.13 21.95 -10.28
N SER A 397 -13.83 23.22 -10.04
CA SER A 397 -14.59 24.07 -9.12
C SER A 397 -15.97 24.44 -9.66
N ALA A 398 -16.79 25.09 -8.83
CA ALA A 398 -18.17 25.43 -9.17
C ALA A 398 -18.28 26.32 -10.43
N ALA A 399 -19.39 26.16 -11.17
CA ALA A 399 -19.69 27.03 -12.30
C ALA A 399 -19.66 28.52 -11.91
N GLY A 400 -19.04 29.35 -12.76
CA GLY A 400 -18.85 30.78 -12.49
C GLY A 400 -17.52 31.15 -11.80
N SER A 401 -16.60 30.20 -11.65
CA SER A 401 -15.19 30.50 -11.33
C SER A 401 -14.60 31.50 -12.35
N ALA A 402 -13.90 32.50 -11.82
CA ALA A 402 -13.21 33.49 -12.63
C ALA A 402 -11.83 32.93 -13.02
N LEU A 403 -11.53 32.93 -14.31
CA LEU A 403 -10.24 32.52 -14.85
C LEU A 403 -9.83 33.45 -16.00
N VAL A 404 -8.64 34.02 -15.88
CA VAL A 404 -7.97 34.83 -16.89
C VAL A 404 -6.68 34.13 -17.27
N MET A 405 -6.44 33.97 -18.57
CA MET A 405 -5.15 33.55 -19.11
C MET A 405 -4.36 34.80 -19.49
N GLU A 406 -3.10 34.87 -19.11
CA GLU A 406 -2.18 35.95 -19.46
C GLU A 406 -0.98 35.38 -20.21
N LEU A 407 -0.48 36.14 -21.18
CA LEU A 407 0.78 35.87 -21.86
C LEU A 407 1.81 36.91 -21.42
N ILE A 408 3.00 36.44 -21.06
CA ILE A 408 4.10 37.27 -20.58
C ILE A 408 5.25 37.18 -21.59
N ASP A 409 5.62 38.32 -22.16
CA ASP A 409 6.81 38.50 -22.98
C ASP A 409 7.94 39.09 -22.14
N PHE A 410 9.10 38.45 -22.19
CA PHE A 410 10.29 38.90 -21.45
C PHE A 410 11.02 40.03 -22.14
N GLY A 411 10.68 40.32 -23.40
CA GLY A 411 11.39 41.33 -24.17
C GLY A 411 12.65 40.76 -24.85
N PRO A 412 13.35 41.60 -25.63
CA PRO A 412 14.45 41.15 -26.49
C PRO A 412 15.70 40.59 -25.78
N ASP A 413 15.80 40.73 -24.45
CA ASP A 413 16.90 40.17 -23.66
C ASP A 413 16.60 38.75 -23.13
N ASP A 414 15.43 38.19 -23.45
CA ASP A 414 14.95 36.87 -23.04
C ASP A 414 14.98 36.64 -21.52
N THR A 415 14.85 37.71 -20.72
CA THR A 415 14.98 37.64 -19.25
C THR A 415 13.74 38.13 -18.52
N ASP A 416 13.26 37.35 -17.54
CA ASP A 416 12.22 37.83 -16.61
C ASP A 416 12.78 38.93 -15.69
N ASN A 417 12.55 40.18 -16.08
CA ASN A 417 13.02 41.38 -15.38
C ASN A 417 11.87 42.27 -14.86
N GLY A 418 10.66 41.71 -14.74
CA GLY A 418 9.48 42.43 -14.24
C GLY A 418 8.96 43.51 -15.19
N PHE A 419 8.92 43.21 -16.49
CA PHE A 419 8.45 44.09 -17.58
C PHE A 419 9.35 45.30 -17.90
N GLY A 420 10.65 45.23 -17.63
CA GLY A 420 11.61 46.30 -17.93
C GLY A 420 11.54 46.73 -19.40
N ASP A 421 11.76 45.78 -20.30
CA ASP A 421 11.58 45.89 -21.76
C ASP A 421 10.57 44.88 -22.34
N GLY A 422 10.03 44.01 -21.48
CA GLY A 422 8.95 43.08 -21.81
C GLY A 422 7.55 43.69 -21.82
N SER A 423 6.56 42.84 -22.07
CA SER A 423 5.15 43.22 -22.17
C SER A 423 4.23 42.08 -21.77
N ALA A 424 2.96 42.37 -21.51
CA ALA A 424 1.98 41.34 -21.16
C ALA A 424 0.55 41.76 -21.45
N GLY A 425 -0.32 40.77 -21.62
CA GLY A 425 -1.76 40.98 -21.69
C GLY A 425 -2.56 39.75 -21.28
N GLY A 426 -3.79 39.99 -20.86
CA GLY A 426 -4.73 38.98 -20.39
C GLY A 426 -5.94 38.80 -21.30
N PHE A 427 -6.55 37.63 -21.21
CA PHE A 427 -7.82 37.28 -21.83
C PHE A 427 -8.69 36.49 -20.84
N ASN A 428 -9.95 36.89 -20.68
CA ASN A 428 -10.86 36.25 -19.75
C ASN A 428 -11.54 35.03 -20.39
N VAL A 429 -11.22 33.84 -19.88
CA VAL A 429 -11.76 32.56 -20.39
C VAL A 429 -13.00 32.08 -19.62
N SER A 430 -13.36 32.73 -18.50
CA SER A 430 -14.38 32.27 -17.55
C SER A 430 -15.73 31.88 -18.19
N SER A 431 -16.22 32.67 -19.15
CA SER A 431 -17.55 32.45 -19.76
C SER A 431 -17.63 31.23 -20.67
N GLN A 432 -16.48 30.65 -21.03
CA GLN A 432 -16.39 29.48 -21.90
C GLN A 432 -16.37 28.18 -21.10
N LEU A 433 -16.04 28.25 -19.82
CA LEU A 433 -15.82 27.08 -18.98
C LEU A 433 -17.14 26.45 -18.53
N ILE A 434 -17.19 25.12 -18.60
CA ILE A 434 -18.30 24.31 -18.11
C ILE A 434 -17.74 23.33 -17.09
N GLN A 435 -18.34 23.27 -15.90
CA GLN A 435 -17.89 22.38 -14.85
C GLN A 435 -17.96 20.92 -15.30
N GLY A 436 -16.86 20.18 -15.12
CA GLY A 436 -16.75 18.75 -15.45
C GLY A 436 -16.74 18.42 -16.95
N GLN A 437 -16.49 19.40 -17.82
CA GLN A 437 -16.34 19.20 -19.26
C GLN A 437 -15.03 19.81 -19.74
N TRP A 438 -14.28 19.09 -20.59
CA TRP A 438 -13.17 19.69 -21.33
C TRP A 438 -13.71 20.68 -22.35
N VAL A 439 -13.15 21.88 -22.32
CA VAL A 439 -13.42 22.94 -23.30
C VAL A 439 -12.08 23.31 -23.95
N GLY A 440 -11.96 23.00 -25.24
CA GLY A 440 -10.87 23.52 -26.07
C GLY A 440 -11.14 24.97 -26.43
N ILE A 441 -10.22 25.85 -26.07
CA ILE A 441 -10.37 27.30 -26.25
C ILE A 441 -9.29 27.78 -27.21
N ASP A 442 -9.72 28.21 -28.39
CA ASP A 442 -8.87 28.90 -29.36
C ASP A 442 -8.96 30.41 -29.16
N ILE A 443 -7.89 31.02 -28.67
CA ILE A 443 -7.82 32.45 -28.34
C ILE A 443 -6.96 33.14 -29.39
N PRO A 444 -7.51 34.11 -30.16
CA PRO A 444 -6.68 34.94 -31.03
C PRO A 444 -5.62 35.68 -30.22
N LEU A 445 -4.36 35.66 -30.66
CA LEU A 445 -3.27 36.33 -29.93
C LEU A 445 -3.49 37.84 -29.80
N SER A 446 -4.22 38.45 -30.75
CA SER A 446 -4.65 39.85 -30.67
C SER A 446 -5.72 40.13 -29.60
N ALA A 447 -6.32 39.10 -28.98
CA ALA A 447 -7.38 39.27 -27.99
C ALA A 447 -6.86 39.51 -26.56
N PHE A 448 -5.56 39.30 -26.31
CA PHE A 448 -4.88 39.52 -25.03
C PHE A 448 -4.73 41.02 -24.71
N THR A 449 -5.87 41.68 -24.52
CA THR A 449 -5.99 43.14 -24.41
C THR A 449 -6.21 43.62 -22.98
N LEU A 450 -6.50 42.71 -22.04
CA LEU A 450 -6.71 43.06 -20.64
C LEU A 450 -5.37 43.37 -19.97
N PRO A 451 -5.34 44.32 -19.02
CA PRO A 451 -4.19 44.50 -18.16
C PRO A 451 -3.98 43.27 -17.26
N THR A 452 -2.73 43.00 -16.89
CA THR A 452 -2.37 41.83 -16.09
C THR A 452 -2.15 42.17 -14.61
N GLY A 453 -2.26 41.16 -13.75
CA GLY A 453 -1.99 41.30 -12.31
C GLY A 453 -0.56 41.78 -12.00
N GLY A 454 0.40 41.44 -12.88
CA GLY A 454 1.81 41.85 -12.78
C GLY A 454 2.11 43.28 -13.25
N GLY A 455 1.13 44.01 -13.80
CA GLY A 455 1.32 45.39 -14.27
C GLY A 455 1.45 45.56 -15.79
N GLY A 456 1.24 44.50 -16.57
CA GLY A 456 1.13 44.57 -18.02
C GLY A 456 -0.11 45.36 -18.46
N SER A 457 0.00 46.11 -19.54
CA SER A 457 -1.07 47.00 -20.03
C SER A 457 -1.98 46.37 -21.09
N GLY A 458 -1.77 45.11 -21.47
CA GLY A 458 -2.40 44.46 -22.62
C GLY A 458 -1.52 44.53 -23.87
N ASN A 459 -1.84 43.69 -24.87
CA ASN A 459 -1.16 43.53 -26.15
C ASN A 459 0.32 43.10 -25.99
N PRO A 460 0.59 41.87 -25.55
CA PRO A 460 1.95 41.37 -25.44
C PRO A 460 2.63 41.33 -26.82
N ASN A 461 3.94 41.59 -26.84
CA ASN A 461 4.79 41.27 -27.97
C ASN A 461 4.90 39.75 -28.07
N LEU A 462 4.85 39.23 -29.30
CA LEU A 462 4.77 37.79 -29.56
C LEU A 462 6.13 37.15 -29.87
N ALA A 463 7.22 37.93 -29.82
CA ALA A 463 8.54 37.45 -30.22
C ALA A 463 9.28 36.66 -29.14
N ASN A 464 8.99 36.90 -27.85
CA ASN A 464 9.73 36.31 -26.73
C ASN A 464 8.79 35.94 -25.57
N ILE A 465 7.73 35.17 -25.88
CA ILE A 465 6.82 34.68 -24.83
C ILE A 465 7.61 33.75 -23.90
N GLY A 466 7.65 34.09 -22.62
CA GLY A 466 8.38 33.35 -21.59
C GLY A 466 7.46 32.61 -20.61
N TYR A 467 6.28 33.16 -20.33
CA TYR A 467 5.30 32.52 -19.44
C TYR A 467 3.86 32.58 -19.98
N ILE A 468 3.09 31.59 -19.55
CA ILE A 468 1.63 31.62 -19.53
C ILE A 468 1.20 31.70 -18.06
N VAL A 469 0.27 32.60 -17.72
CA VAL A 469 -0.21 32.74 -16.33
C VAL A 469 -1.71 32.55 -16.30
N PHE A 470 -2.20 31.72 -15.37
CA PHE A 470 -3.62 31.68 -15.04
C PHE A 470 -3.87 32.46 -13.76
N VAL A 471 -4.91 33.31 -13.76
CA VAL A 471 -5.30 34.13 -12.62
C VAL A 471 -6.76 33.91 -12.29
N SER A 472 -7.07 33.70 -11.01
CA SER A 472 -8.41 33.59 -10.49
C SER A 472 -8.64 34.51 -9.30
N SER A 473 -9.72 35.27 -9.33
CA SER A 473 -10.12 36.12 -8.20
C SER A 473 -10.97 35.39 -7.15
N ASN A 474 -11.30 34.12 -7.38
CA ASN A 474 -12.19 33.34 -6.51
C ASN A 474 -11.78 31.87 -6.35
N GLY A 475 -10.48 31.56 -6.48
CA GLY A 475 -9.95 30.23 -6.15
C GLY A 475 -10.39 29.15 -7.13
N ALA A 476 -10.30 29.38 -8.43
CA ALA A 476 -10.66 28.37 -9.43
C ALA A 476 -9.79 27.11 -9.29
N SER A 477 -10.43 25.94 -9.42
CA SER A 477 -9.76 24.64 -9.57
C SER A 477 -10.10 24.08 -10.95
N PHE A 478 -9.11 23.57 -11.67
CA PHE A 478 -9.27 23.11 -13.04
C PHE A 478 -8.15 22.16 -13.46
N LEU A 479 -8.40 21.42 -14.54
CA LEU A 479 -7.42 20.64 -15.27
C LEU A 479 -7.04 21.38 -16.55
N VAL A 480 -5.78 21.27 -16.98
CA VAL A 480 -5.28 21.80 -18.24
C VAL A 480 -4.51 20.71 -19.00
N ASP A 481 -4.75 20.64 -20.30
CA ASP A 481 -3.95 19.87 -21.25
C ASP A 481 -3.82 20.68 -22.56
N ASN A 482 -2.98 20.23 -23.48
CA ASN A 482 -2.85 20.72 -24.86
C ASN A 482 -2.71 22.24 -24.97
N ILE A 483 -1.66 22.82 -24.37
CA ILE A 483 -1.30 24.23 -24.53
C ILE A 483 -0.34 24.38 -25.71
N TYR A 484 -0.77 25.10 -26.76
CA TYR A 484 0.08 25.33 -27.94
C TYR A 484 -0.35 26.56 -28.77
N PHE A 485 0.59 27.11 -29.54
CA PHE A 485 0.35 28.22 -30.49
C PHE A 485 0.26 27.69 -31.92
N TYR A 486 -0.61 28.27 -32.76
CA TYR A 486 -0.82 27.88 -34.18
C TYR A 486 -1.49 28.96 -35.06
#